data_AF-A0A7X6UKU2-F1
#
_entry.id   AF-A0A7X6UKU2-F1
#
_cell.length_a   1.000
_cell.length_b   1.000
_cell.length_c   1.000
_cell.angle_alpha   90.00
_cell.angle_beta   90.00
_cell.angle_gamma   90.00
#
_symmetry.space_group_name_H-M   'P 1'
#
loop_
_entity.id
_entity.type
_entity.pdbx_description
1 polymer ?
#
loop_
_entity_poly.entity_id
_entity_poly.type
_entity_poly.pdbx_seq_one_letter_code
_entity_poly.pdbx_strand_id
1 'polypeptide(L)' 'MIALLLMGFGIVALIQIPSLIKKQWRRELICFTILWSIGLVLSIMIAVGITMPPISTIINHYITVMFGT' A
#
# COMPACT_ATOMS: atom_id res chain seq x y z
N MET A 1 -11.60 8.84 -7.05
CA MET A 1 -10.74 8.07 -6.11
C MET A 1 -9.24 8.35 -6.31
N ILE A 2 -8.69 8.24 -7.53
CA ILE A 2 -7.25 8.46 -7.79
C ILE A 2 -6.71 9.83 -7.33
N ALA A 3 -7.46 10.92 -7.52
CA ALA A 3 -7.01 12.26 -7.09
C ALA A 3 -6.80 12.36 -5.57
N LEU A 4 -7.71 11.77 -4.77
CA LEU A 4 -7.59 11.71 -3.32
C LEU A 4 -6.41 10.83 -2.87
N LEU A 5 -6.14 9.74 -3.59
CA LEU A 5 -4.97 8.88 -3.35
C LEU A 5 -3.66 9.63 -3.60
N LEU A 6 -3.53 10.33 -4.72
CA LEU A 6 -2.37 11.16 -5.04
C LEU A 6 -2.16 12.28 -4.01
N MET A 7 -3.25 12.92 -3.57
CA MET A 7 -3.18 14.00 -2.60
C MET A 7 -2.77 13.49 -1.21
N GLY A 8 -3.36 12.37 -0.75
CA GLY A 8 -3.00 11.76 0.53
C GLY A 8 -1.57 11.22 0.57
N PHE A 9 -1.17 10.45 -0.44
CA PHE A 9 0.20 9.95 -0.56
C PHE A 9 1.20 11.11 -0.71
N GLY A 10 0.88 12.13 -1.50
CA GLY A 10 1.72 13.32 -1.71
C GLY A 10 1.94 14.16 -0.45
N ILE A 11 0.90 14.38 0.37
CA ILE A 11 1.02 15.10 1.65
C ILE A 11 1.90 14.31 2.62
N VAL A 12 1.71 12.98 2.69
CA VAL A 12 2.52 12.11 3.54
C VAL A 12 4.00 12.14 3.10
N ALA A 13 4.27 12.08 1.80
CA ALA A 13 5.62 12.21 1.26
C ALA A 13 6.24 13.59 1.58
N LEU A 14 5.48 14.68 1.40
CA LEU A 14 5.95 16.04 1.68
C LEU A 14 6.23 16.30 3.17
N ILE A 15 5.59 15.60 4.09
CA ILE A 15 5.88 15.72 5.53
C ILE A 15 7.05 14.83 5.93
N GLN A 16 7.08 13.58 5.43
CA GLN A 16 8.07 12.60 5.87
C GLN A 16 9.43 12.77 5.20
N ILE A 17 9.48 13.08 3.90
CA ILE A 17 10.74 13.27 3.15
C ILE A 17 11.62 14.37 3.77
N PRO A 18 11.14 15.60 4.03
CA PRO A 18 12.00 16.65 4.60
C PRO A 18 12.35 16.38 6.08
N SER A 19 11.47 15.72 6.83
CA SER A 19 11.73 15.31 8.21
C SER A 19 12.88 14.29 8.29
N LEU A 20 12.89 13.32 7.37
CA LEU A 20 13.92 12.28 7.28
C LEU A 20 15.24 12.79 6.69
N ILE A 21 15.18 13.73 5.74
CA ILE A 21 16.37 14.40 5.19
C ILE A 21 17.06 15.26 6.25
N LYS A 22 16.30 15.98 7.09
CA LYS A 22 16.87 16.75 8.20
C LYS A 22 17.57 15.87 9.24
N LYS A 23 17.09 14.64 9.42
CA LYS A 23 17.65 13.69 10.40
C LYS A 23 18.88 12.94 9.90
N GLN A 24 19.25 13.02 8.62
CA GLN A 24 20.35 12.25 7.98
C GLN A 24 20.20 10.72 8.00
N TRP A 25 19.04 10.17 8.39
CA TRP A 25 18.83 8.73 8.47
C TRP A 25 18.41 8.16 7.11
N ARG A 26 19.38 8.02 6.20
CA ARG A 26 19.16 7.51 4.83
C ARG A 26 18.53 6.11 4.78
N ARG A 27 18.81 5.26 5.79
CA ARG A 27 18.21 3.92 5.89
C ARG A 27 16.70 3.96 6.16
N GLU A 28 16.26 4.84 7.05
CA GLU A 28 14.82 5.03 7.32
C GLU A 28 14.11 5.65 6.14
N LEU A 29 14.76 6.58 5.44
CA LEU A 29 14.22 7.21 4.24
C LEU A 29 13.97 6.18 3.12
N ILE A 30 14.91 5.25 2.94
CA ILE A 30 14.78 4.14 1.98
C ILE A 30 13.66 3.18 2.41
N CYS A 31 13.62 2.73 3.67
CA CYS A 31 12.53 1.87 4.16
C CYS A 31 11.16 2.52 3.98
N PHE A 32 11.05 3.82 4.31
CA PHE A 32 9.81 4.56 4.16
C PHE A 32 9.40 4.68 2.68
N THR A 33 10.34 5.03 1.81
CA THR A 33 10.08 5.14 0.36
C THR A 33 9.64 3.81 -0.23
N ILE A 34 10.28 2.70 0.17
CA ILE A 34 9.91 1.35 -0.29
C ILE A 34 8.49 1.00 0.19
N LEU A 35 8.20 1.12 1.48
CA LEU A 35 6.86 0.83 2.01
C LEU A 35 5.78 1.71 1.37
N TRP A 36 6.07 3.00 1.22
CA TRP A 36 5.17 3.97 0.60
C TRP A 36 4.93 3.64 -0.87
N SER A 37 5.97 3.27 -1.62
CA SER A 37 5.83 2.86 -3.03
C SER A 37 4.97 1.61 -3.18
N ILE A 38 5.11 0.64 -2.28
CA ILE A 38 4.30 -0.58 -2.27
C ILE A 38 2.83 -0.23 -2.02
N GLY A 39 2.54 0.60 -1.01
CA GLY A 39 1.18 1.04 -0.71
C GLY A 39 0.55 1.86 -1.83
N LEU A 40 1.36 2.64 -2.56
CA LEU A 40 0.91 3.44 -3.70
C LEU A 40 0.56 2.53 -4.88
N VAL A 41 1.41 1.57 -5.23
CA VAL A 41 1.15 0.59 -6.29
C VAL A 41 -0.11 -0.23 -5.99
N LEU A 42 -0.26 -0.73 -4.76
CA LEU A 42 -1.47 -1.43 -4.30
C LEU A 42 -2.73 -0.55 -4.42
N SER A 43 -2.64 0.71 -3.99
CA SER A 43 -3.76 1.65 -4.10
C SER A 43 -4.12 1.96 -5.55
N ILE A 44 -3.14 2.08 -6.44
CA ILE A 44 -3.39 2.25 -7.88
C ILE A 44 -4.07 1.00 -8.45
N MET A 45 -3.60 -0.21 -8.13
CA MET A 45 -4.25 -1.45 -8.60
C MET A 45 -5.73 -1.50 -8.20
N ILE A 46 -6.03 -1.15 -6.94
CA ILE A 46 -7.41 -1.07 -6.44
C ILE A 46 -8.20 0.02 -7.20
N ALA A 47 -7.61 1.19 -7.42
CA ALA A 47 -8.28 2.31 -8.05
C ALA A 47 -8.49 2.14 -9.58
N VAL A 48 -7.67 1.35 -10.25
CA VAL A 48 -7.83 0.94 -11.67
C VAL A 48 -8.99 -0.07 -11.82
N GLY A 49 -9.56 -0.54 -10.71
CA GLY A 49 -10.70 -1.46 -10.75
C GLY A 49 -10.27 -2.92 -10.92
N ILE A 50 -9.00 -3.25 -10.62
CA ILE A 50 -8.61 -4.63 -10.37
C ILE A 50 -9.33 -5.04 -9.08
N THR A 51 -10.50 -5.65 -9.24
CA THR A 51 -11.28 -6.22 -8.14
C THR A 51 -10.46 -7.36 -7.58
N MET A 52 -9.64 -7.08 -6.56
CA MET A 52 -9.05 -8.13 -5.75
C MET A 52 -10.23 -8.97 -5.25
N PRO A 53 -10.27 -10.28 -5.56
CA PRO A 53 -11.34 -11.13 -5.07
C PRO A 53 -11.41 -10.91 -3.57
N PRO A 54 -12.61 -10.65 -3.02
CA PRO A 54 -12.74 -10.28 -1.63
C PRO A 54 -12.00 -11.31 -0.79
N ILE A 55 -11.25 -10.82 0.19
CA ILE A 55 -10.36 -11.66 1.00
C ILE A 55 -11.15 -12.84 1.59
N SER A 56 -12.45 -12.64 1.84
CA SER A 56 -13.42 -13.67 2.22
C SER A 56 -13.54 -14.83 1.22
N THR A 57 -13.52 -14.59 -0.10
CA THR A 57 -13.52 -15.66 -1.11
C THR A 57 -12.20 -16.42 -1.16
N ILE A 58 -11.06 -15.74 -0.99
CA ILE A 58 -9.74 -16.39 -0.95
C ILE A 58 -9.64 -17.24 0.32
N ILE A 59 -9.99 -16.66 1.47
CA ILE A 59 -10.00 -17.34 2.77
C ILE A 59 -10.98 -18.51 2.74
N ASN A 60 -12.19 -18.34 2.23
CA ASN A 60 -13.12 -19.47 2.08
C ASN A 60 -12.55 -20.54 1.17
N HIS A 61 -11.92 -20.19 0.05
CA HIS A 61 -11.31 -21.18 -0.83
C HIS A 61 -10.24 -22.01 -0.09
N TYR A 62 -9.36 -21.37 0.67
CA TYR A 62 -8.36 -22.08 1.47
C TYR A 62 -8.98 -22.90 2.61
N ILE A 63 -10.02 -22.39 3.28
CA ILE A 63 -10.74 -23.10 4.33
C ILE A 63 -11.47 -24.32 3.73
N THR A 64 -12.20 -24.19 2.63
CA THR A 64 -12.91 -25.29 1.99
C THR A 64 -11.94 -26.35 1.44
N VAL A 65 -10.79 -25.94 0.90
CA VAL A 65 -9.72 -26.86 0.49
C VAL A 65 -9.07 -27.57 1.68
N MET A 66 -8.88 -26.89 2.82
CA MET A 66 -8.36 -27.52 4.04
C MET A 66 -9.37 -28.44 4.73
N PHE A 67 -10.64 -28.06 4.76
CA PHE A 67 -11.70 -28.77 5.49
C PHE A 67 -12.49 -29.78 4.64
N GLY A 68 -12.19 -29.90 3.33
CA GLY A 68 -12.52 -31.07 2.51
C GLY A 68 -14.00 -31.47 2.53
N THR A 69 -14.91 -30.55 2.26
CA THR A 69 -16.33 -30.84 2.00
C THR A 69 -16.63 -30.78 0.51
#